data_AF-A0A5C7WRT5-F1
#
_entry.id   AF-A0A5C7WRT5-F1
#
_cell.length_a   1.000
_cell.length_b   1.000
_cell.length_c   1.000
_cell.angle_alpha   90.00
_cell.angle_beta   90.00
_cell.angle_gamma   90.00
#
_symmetry.space_group_name_H-M   'P 1'
#
loop_
_entity.id
_entity.type
_entity.pdbx_description
1 polymer ?
#
loop_
_entity_poly.entity_id
_entity_poly.type
_entity_poly.pdbx_seq_one_letter_code
_entity_poly.pdbx_strand_id
1 'polypeptide(L)'
;MSKDLTDLQLLRELEPVAEALTNRHMSMMKEWNPHDYIPWSDGKNYYALGGQDWDPDQAKLSEVARVAMVQNLLTEDNLPAYHREIAMNFSLDGPWGYWVNRWTAEENRHGISIRDYLVVTRNCDPVELEELR
;
A
#
# COMPACT_ATOMS: atom_id res chain seq x y z
N MET A 1 -36.20 20.43 6.53
CA MET A 1 -36.20 18.96 6.33
C MET A 1 -35.01 18.65 5.45
N SER A 2 -34.10 17.78 5.89
CA SER A 2 -33.11 17.20 4.98
C SER A 2 -33.88 16.56 3.82
N LYS A 3 -33.51 16.85 2.58
CA LYS A 3 -34.01 16.04 1.46
C LYS A 3 -33.44 14.63 1.65
N ASP A 4 -34.27 13.60 1.48
CA ASP A 4 -33.78 12.23 1.36
C ASP A 4 -33.09 12.12 -0.02
N LEU A 5 -31.77 12.36 -0.02
CA LEU A 5 -30.94 12.22 -1.19
C LEU A 5 -30.61 10.73 -1.40
N THR A 6 -30.54 10.30 -2.65
CA THR A 6 -29.89 9.02 -2.96
C THR A 6 -28.39 9.12 -2.75
N ASP A 7 -27.70 8.00 -2.57
CA ASP A 7 -26.23 7.98 -2.39
C ASP A 7 -25.50 8.73 -3.53
N LEU A 8 -25.96 8.56 -4.78
CA LEU A 8 -25.41 9.27 -5.93
C LEU A 8 -25.62 10.79 -5.85
N GLN A 9 -26.78 11.23 -5.38
CA GLN A 9 -27.05 12.66 -5.20
C GLN A 9 -26.19 13.23 -4.07
N LEU A 10 -26.02 12.48 -2.98
CA LEU A 10 -25.15 12.88 -1.87
C LEU A 10 -23.69 13.00 -2.32
N LEU A 11 -23.18 12.02 -3.08
CA LEU A 11 -21.82 12.08 -3.62
C LEU A 11 -21.60 13.32 -4.49
N ARG A 12 -22.58 13.68 -5.34
CA ARG A 12 -22.51 14.88 -6.19
C ARG A 12 -22.52 16.17 -5.37
N GLU A 13 -23.40 16.29 -4.38
CA GLU A 13 -23.44 17.47 -3.49
C GLU A 13 -22.13 17.66 -2.70
N LEU A 14 -21.40 16.57 -2.45
CA LEU A 14 -20.12 16.60 -1.74
C LEU A 14 -18.90 16.82 -2.66
N GLU A 15 -19.04 16.83 -3.98
CA GLU A 15 -17.92 17.03 -4.92
C GLU A 15 -17.09 18.30 -4.63
N PRO A 16 -17.68 19.48 -4.33
CA PRO A 16 -16.89 20.67 -4.02
C PRO A 16 -16.04 20.51 -2.74
N VAL A 17 -16.53 19.73 -1.77
CA VAL A 17 -15.78 19.43 -0.53
C VAL A 17 -14.66 18.43 -0.82
N ALA A 18 -14.95 17.38 -1.58
CA ALA A 18 -13.95 16.40 -2.00
C ALA A 18 -12.82 17.06 -2.80
N GLU A 19 -13.15 17.98 -3.71
CA GLU A 19 -12.17 18.76 -4.47
C GLU A 19 -11.30 19.64 -3.55
N ALA A 20 -11.91 20.41 -2.66
CA ALA A 20 -11.18 21.26 -1.73
C ALA A 20 -10.23 20.47 -0.82
N LEU A 21 -10.68 19.32 -0.31
CA LEU A 21 -9.87 18.44 0.53
C LEU A 21 -8.74 17.75 -0.25
N THR A 22 -9.02 17.32 -1.47
CA THR A 22 -7.99 16.71 -2.34
C THR A 22 -6.93 17.73 -2.69
N ASN A 23 -7.32 18.94 -3.11
CA ASN A 23 -6.36 20.02 -3.40
C ASN A 23 -5.53 20.39 -2.17
N ARG A 24 -6.14 20.42 -0.98
CA ARG A 24 -5.41 20.61 0.27
C ARG A 24 -4.41 19.49 0.52
N HIS A 25 -4.80 18.21 0.39
CA HIS A 25 -3.88 17.07 0.50
C HIS A 25 -2.69 17.21 -0.43
N MET A 26 -2.95 17.49 -1.72
CA MET A 26 -1.91 17.66 -2.74
C MET A 26 -0.96 18.82 -2.44
N SER A 27 -1.43 19.90 -1.80
CA SER A 27 -0.55 21.02 -1.41
C SER A 27 0.36 20.73 -0.21
N MET A 28 0.03 19.73 0.60
CA MET A 28 0.73 19.42 1.86
C MET A 28 1.49 18.10 1.82
N MET A 29 1.17 17.23 0.86
CA MET A 29 1.81 15.92 0.75
C MET A 29 3.33 16.06 0.58
N LYS A 30 4.05 15.16 1.21
CA LYS A 30 5.51 15.05 1.05
C LYS A 30 5.80 13.95 0.07
N GLU A 31 6.63 14.24 -0.91
CA GLU A 31 7.09 13.22 -1.83
C GLU A 31 8.04 12.26 -1.13
N TRP A 32 7.84 10.98 -1.42
CA TRP A 32 8.70 9.89 -0.98
C TRP A 32 8.48 8.71 -1.93
N ASN A 33 9.52 7.91 -2.14
CA ASN A 33 9.43 6.68 -2.93
C ASN A 33 9.87 5.47 -2.10
N PRO A 34 9.31 4.27 -2.35
CA PRO A 34 9.70 3.07 -1.62
C PRO A 34 11.22 2.82 -1.61
N HIS A 35 11.88 2.98 -2.76
CA HIS A 35 13.30 2.69 -2.92
C HIS A 35 14.23 3.59 -2.10
N ASP A 36 13.75 4.73 -1.61
CA ASP A 36 14.53 5.64 -0.77
C ASP A 36 14.75 5.06 0.65
N TYR A 37 13.96 4.06 1.05
CA TYR A 37 13.92 3.52 2.42
C TYR A 37 14.47 2.09 2.55
N ILE A 38 14.94 1.50 1.46
CA ILE A 38 15.41 0.11 1.44
C ILE A 38 16.94 0.09 1.57
N PRO A 39 17.52 -0.68 2.49
CA PRO A 39 18.97 -0.84 2.61
C PRO A 39 19.50 -1.76 1.49
N TRP A 40 19.48 -1.29 0.24
CA TRP A 40 19.81 -2.09 -0.94
C TRP A 40 21.18 -2.78 -0.88
N SER A 41 22.14 -2.21 -0.14
CA SER A 41 23.46 -2.81 0.10
C SER A 41 23.41 -4.15 0.84
N ASP A 42 22.33 -4.43 1.57
CA ASP A 42 22.11 -5.71 2.25
C ASP A 42 21.63 -6.81 1.29
N GLY A 43 21.17 -6.42 0.09
CA GLY A 43 20.61 -7.31 -0.91
C GLY A 43 21.64 -8.29 -1.47
N LYS A 44 21.25 -9.56 -1.56
CA LYS A 44 22.05 -10.63 -2.17
C LYS A 44 21.14 -11.66 -2.84
N ASN A 45 21.63 -12.25 -3.93
CA ASN A 45 20.88 -13.23 -4.73
C ASN A 45 20.34 -14.38 -3.87
N TYR A 46 19.11 -14.80 -4.15
CA TYR A 46 18.58 -16.08 -3.69
C TYR A 46 19.14 -17.23 -4.55
N TYR A 47 18.88 -18.48 -4.15
CA TYR A 47 19.49 -19.67 -4.77
C TYR A 47 19.32 -19.71 -6.29
N ALA A 48 18.13 -19.39 -6.81
CA ALA A 48 17.83 -19.42 -8.25
C ALA A 48 18.77 -18.56 -9.11
N LEU A 49 19.37 -17.51 -8.54
CA LEU A 49 20.35 -16.63 -9.21
C LEU A 49 21.78 -16.83 -8.67
N GLY A 50 22.10 -18.03 -8.18
CA GLY A 50 23.45 -18.42 -7.75
C GLY A 50 23.85 -17.90 -6.37
N GLY A 51 22.89 -17.46 -5.55
CA GLY A 51 23.15 -17.08 -4.17
C GLY A 51 22.73 -18.15 -3.17
N GLN A 52 22.18 -17.72 -2.04
CA GLN A 52 21.77 -18.60 -0.95
C GLN A 52 20.28 -18.44 -0.69
N ASP A 53 19.58 -19.53 -0.42
CA ASP A 53 18.22 -19.48 0.10
C ASP A 53 18.11 -18.72 1.42
N TRP A 54 16.87 -18.42 1.79
CA TRP A 54 16.60 -17.86 3.09
C TRP A 54 16.88 -18.88 4.20
N ASP A 55 17.30 -18.38 5.36
CA ASP A 55 17.52 -19.15 6.57
C ASP A 55 17.09 -18.27 7.76
N PRO A 56 16.38 -18.81 8.77
CA PRO A 56 15.93 -18.05 9.93
C PRO A 56 17.00 -17.22 10.62
N ASP A 57 18.26 -17.69 10.66
CA ASP A 57 19.38 -17.00 11.30
C ASP A 57 19.81 -15.72 10.56
N GLN A 58 19.34 -15.51 9.33
CA GLN A 58 19.58 -14.29 8.57
C GLN A 58 18.70 -13.12 9.03
N ALA A 59 17.60 -13.39 9.72
CA ALA A 59 16.66 -12.37 10.15
C ALA A 59 17.26 -11.49 11.26
N LYS A 60 17.21 -10.17 11.08
CA LYS A 60 17.72 -9.17 12.02
C LYS A 60 16.63 -8.70 13.00
N LEU A 61 15.37 -8.78 12.58
CA LEU A 61 14.22 -8.42 13.40
C LEU A 61 13.86 -9.53 14.38
N SER A 62 13.41 -9.14 15.57
CA SER A 62 12.76 -10.07 16.50
C SER A 62 11.55 -10.75 15.85
N GLU A 63 11.23 -11.97 16.28
CA GLU A 63 10.06 -12.72 15.80
C GLU A 63 8.77 -11.88 15.80
N VAL A 64 8.47 -11.20 16.92
CA VAL A 64 7.28 -10.34 17.04
C VAL A 64 7.27 -9.23 15.98
N ALA A 65 8.41 -8.58 15.77
CA ALA A 65 8.52 -7.53 14.75
C ALA A 65 8.35 -8.10 13.33
N ARG A 66 8.88 -9.29 13.05
CA ARG A 66 8.69 -9.95 11.74
C ARG A 66 7.22 -10.28 11.50
N VAL A 67 6.54 -10.88 12.48
CA VAL A 67 5.11 -11.22 12.40
C VAL A 67 4.28 -9.95 12.16
N ALA A 68 4.55 -8.87 12.90
CA ALA A 68 3.85 -7.61 12.71
C ALA A 68 4.08 -7.02 11.31
N MET A 69 5.32 -7.06 10.79
CA MET A 69 5.66 -6.56 9.46
C MET A 69 5.00 -7.38 8.35
N VAL A 70 5.01 -8.71 8.45
CA VAL A 70 4.34 -9.60 7.48
C VAL A 70 2.83 -9.39 7.52
N GLN A 71 2.21 -9.36 8.71
CA GLN A 71 0.78 -9.08 8.82
C GLN A 71 0.39 -7.73 8.22
N ASN A 72 1.22 -6.70 8.43
CA ASN A 72 0.99 -5.39 7.85
C ASN A 72 1.08 -5.46 6.31
N LEU A 73 2.10 -6.12 5.77
CA LEU A 73 2.24 -6.32 4.32
C LEU A 73 1.03 -7.03 3.70
N LEU A 74 0.56 -8.13 4.30
CA LEU A 74 -0.62 -8.86 3.80
C LEU A 74 -1.88 -7.99 3.79
N THR A 75 -1.97 -7.04 4.73
CA THR A 75 -3.06 -6.06 4.76
C THR A 75 -2.91 -5.06 3.61
N GLU A 76 -1.72 -4.50 3.41
CA GLU A 76 -1.43 -3.55 2.33
C GLU A 76 -1.59 -4.17 0.94
N ASP A 77 -1.18 -5.44 0.76
CA ASP A 77 -1.30 -6.15 -0.52
C ASP A 77 -2.73 -6.50 -0.90
N ASN A 78 -3.66 -6.41 0.04
CA ASN A 78 -5.09 -6.51 -0.25
C ASN A 78 -5.67 -5.24 -0.91
N LEU A 79 -4.81 -4.27 -1.26
CA LEU A 79 -5.16 -3.05 -2.01
C LEU A 79 -6.04 -3.30 -3.25
N PRO A 80 -5.87 -4.35 -4.08
CA PRO A 80 -6.79 -4.61 -5.18
C PRO A 80 -8.24 -4.79 -4.72
N ALA A 81 -8.47 -5.45 -3.58
CA ALA A 81 -9.80 -5.59 -3.00
C ALA A 81 -10.31 -4.23 -2.48
N TYR A 82 -9.49 -3.47 -1.75
CA TYR A 82 -9.88 -2.14 -1.25
C TYR A 82 -10.22 -1.17 -2.37
N HIS A 83 -9.38 -1.12 -3.42
CA HIS A 83 -9.64 -0.30 -4.61
C HIS A 83 -10.95 -0.70 -5.28
N ARG A 84 -11.22 -2.00 -5.45
CA ARG A 84 -12.48 -2.48 -6.03
C ARG A 84 -13.69 -1.99 -5.22
N GLU A 85 -13.68 -2.20 -3.91
CA GLU A 85 -14.80 -1.78 -3.05
C GLU A 85 -15.00 -0.26 -3.10
N ILE A 86 -13.93 0.53 -3.06
CA ILE A 86 -14.02 2.00 -3.16
C ILE A 86 -14.54 2.42 -4.55
N ALA A 87 -13.98 1.88 -5.63
CA ALA A 87 -14.38 2.20 -6.99
C ALA A 87 -15.84 1.81 -7.31
N MET A 88 -16.38 0.79 -6.64
CA MET A 88 -17.79 0.40 -6.77
C MET A 88 -18.76 1.34 -6.04
N ASN A 89 -18.29 2.04 -5.00
CA ASN A 89 -19.13 2.89 -4.15
C ASN A 89 -18.95 4.39 -4.41
N PHE A 90 -17.88 4.79 -5.09
CA PHE A 90 -17.61 6.18 -5.47
C PHE A 90 -17.62 6.37 -6.99
N SER A 91 -17.76 7.61 -7.45
CA SER A 91 -17.58 7.93 -8.87
C SER A 91 -16.10 7.81 -9.26
N LEU A 92 -15.83 7.28 -10.45
CA LEU A 92 -14.50 7.32 -11.08
C LEU A 92 -14.25 8.61 -11.88
N ASP A 93 -15.25 9.51 -11.91
CA ASP A 93 -15.16 10.83 -12.54
C ASP A 93 -14.96 11.93 -11.50
N GLY A 94 -14.50 13.10 -11.96
CA GLY A 94 -14.43 14.33 -11.17
C GLY A 94 -13.51 14.21 -9.94
N PRO A 95 -13.77 14.99 -8.87
CA PRO A 95 -12.94 15.01 -7.67
C PRO A 95 -12.86 13.66 -6.96
N TRP A 96 -13.96 12.91 -6.92
CA TRP A 96 -13.98 11.56 -6.34
C TRP A 96 -13.08 10.60 -7.11
N GLY A 97 -13.20 10.58 -8.43
CA GLY A 97 -12.34 9.74 -9.28
C GLY A 97 -10.86 10.07 -9.13
N TYR A 98 -10.52 11.37 -9.08
CA TYR A 98 -9.15 11.78 -8.82
C TYR A 98 -8.66 11.29 -7.46
N TRP A 99 -9.45 11.47 -6.39
CA TRP A 99 -9.11 10.99 -5.05
C TRP A 99 -8.90 9.48 -5.00
N VAL A 100 -9.82 8.68 -5.56
CA VAL A 100 -9.72 7.20 -5.58
C VAL A 100 -8.41 6.77 -6.23
N ASN A 101 -8.11 7.29 -7.42
CA ASN A 101 -6.88 6.95 -8.14
C ASN A 101 -5.63 7.41 -7.38
N ARG A 102 -5.65 8.61 -6.80
CA ARG A 102 -4.52 9.14 -6.06
C ARG A 102 -4.24 8.35 -4.79
N TRP A 103 -5.28 8.08 -4.00
CA TRP A 103 -5.20 7.27 -2.77
C TRP A 103 -4.65 5.88 -3.09
N THR A 104 -5.18 5.18 -4.11
CA THR A 104 -4.68 3.86 -4.50
C THR A 104 -3.21 3.90 -4.92
N ALA A 105 -2.79 4.92 -5.66
CA ALA A 105 -1.39 5.06 -6.05
C ALA A 105 -0.45 5.37 -4.86
N GLU A 106 -0.95 6.05 -3.84
CA GLU A 106 -0.22 6.32 -2.60
C GLU A 106 -0.13 5.05 -1.72
N GLU A 107 -1.24 4.36 -1.46
CA GLU A 107 -1.26 3.12 -0.68
C GLU A 107 -0.37 2.02 -1.27
N ASN A 108 -0.33 1.91 -2.60
CA ASN A 108 0.52 0.91 -3.26
C ASN A 108 2.01 1.05 -2.87
N ARG A 109 2.46 2.26 -2.49
CA ARG A 109 3.84 2.49 -2.04
C ARG A 109 4.11 1.83 -0.70
N HIS A 110 3.12 1.68 0.17
CA HIS A 110 3.28 1.05 1.49
C HIS A 110 3.65 -0.43 1.33
N GLY A 111 2.85 -1.19 0.57
CA GLY A 111 3.12 -2.59 0.27
C GLY A 111 4.50 -2.80 -0.37
N ILE A 112 4.85 -2.00 -1.38
CA ILE A 112 6.18 -2.05 -2.03
C ILE A 112 7.30 -1.85 -1.00
N SER A 113 7.17 -0.83 -0.14
CA SER A 113 8.23 -0.50 0.83
C SER A 113 8.45 -1.61 1.85
N ILE A 114 7.36 -2.18 2.37
CA ILE A 114 7.44 -3.26 3.37
C ILE A 114 7.97 -4.54 2.70
N ARG A 115 7.47 -4.89 1.51
CA ARG A 115 7.93 -6.07 0.76
C ARG A 115 9.41 -5.99 0.45
N ASP A 116 9.85 -4.89 -0.16
CA ASP A 116 11.25 -4.73 -0.55
C ASP A 116 12.15 -4.71 0.68
N TYR A 117 11.72 -4.07 1.78
CA TYR A 117 12.46 -4.12 3.04
C TYR A 117 12.63 -5.56 3.53
N LEU A 118 11.54 -6.32 3.65
CA LEU A 118 11.56 -7.70 4.15
C LEU A 118 12.44 -8.61 3.26
N VAL A 119 12.31 -8.51 1.94
CA VAL A 119 13.04 -9.34 0.97
C VAL A 119 14.52 -8.96 0.89
N VAL A 120 14.87 -7.67 0.86
CA VAL A 120 16.26 -7.22 0.77
C VAL A 120 17.02 -7.52 2.05
N THR A 121 16.38 -7.30 3.20
CA THR A 121 16.99 -7.55 4.52
C THR A 121 16.90 -9.00 4.99
N ARG A 122 16.21 -9.86 4.23
CA ARG A 122 15.97 -11.28 4.56
C ARG A 122 15.31 -11.49 5.93
N ASN A 123 14.40 -10.60 6.29
CA ASN A 123 13.66 -10.64 7.55
C ASN A 123 12.41 -11.55 7.50
N CYS A 124 12.13 -12.21 6.38
CA CYS A 124 11.16 -13.30 6.29
C CYS A 124 11.57 -14.27 5.19
N ASP A 125 10.96 -15.46 5.19
CA ASP A 125 11.03 -16.35 4.05
C ASP A 125 10.27 -15.69 2.88
N PRO A 126 10.94 -15.40 1.75
CA PRO A 126 10.27 -14.79 0.61
C PRO A 126 9.32 -15.77 -0.10
N VAL A 127 9.51 -17.08 0.01
CA VAL A 127 8.62 -18.07 -0.63
C VAL A 127 7.30 -18.14 0.14
N GLU A 128 7.38 -18.35 1.46
CA GLU A 128 6.18 -18.37 2.32
C GLU A 128 5.42 -17.04 2.23
N LEU A 129 6.14 -15.90 2.20
CA LEU A 129 5.50 -14.59 2.06
C LEU A 129 4.66 -14.49 0.76
N GLU A 130 5.17 -14.98 -0.37
CA GLU A 130 4.46 -14.90 -1.64
C GLU A 130 3.31 -15.92 -1.74
N GLU A 131 3.35 -17.03 -1.00
CA GLU A 131 2.25 -18.00 -0.91
C GLU A 131 1.07 -17.49 -0.06
N LEU A 132 1.31 -16.55 0.85
CA LEU A 132 0.29 -15.96 1.73
C LEU A 132 -0.51 -14.82 1.09
N ARG A 133 -0.07 -14.27 -0.05
CA ARG A 133 -0.65 -13.13 -0.76
C ARG A 133 -1.69 -13.57 -1.80
#